data_AF-A0A3D1B116-F1
#
_entry.id   AF-A0A3D1B116-F1
#
_cell.length_a   1.000
_cell.length_b   1.000
_cell.length_c   1.000
_cell.angle_alpha   90.00
_cell.angle_beta   90.00
_cell.angle_gamma   90.00
#
_symmetry.space_group_name_H-M   'P 1'
#
loop_
_entity.id
_entity.type
_entity.pdbx_description
1 polymer ?
#
loop_
_entity_poly.entity_id
_entity_poly.type
_entity_poly.pdbx_seq_one_letter_code
_entity_poly.pdbx_strand_id
1 'polypeptide(L)' 'MSRFMFATGIENSYPTIEWNGKTVRQDELAKTKHYERWRDDFRILQELGIEYLRYGPPYFQTHRGPGRYDWSFTDETF' A
#
# COMPACT_ATOMS: atom_id res chain seq x y z
N MET A 1 -20.61 -20.61 2.07
CA MET A 1 -20.10 -19.38 1.43
C MET A 1 -20.85 -18.21 2.02
N SER A 2 -20.16 -17.22 2.59
CA SER A 2 -20.80 -15.97 2.98
C SER A 2 -21.24 -15.25 1.70
N ARG A 3 -22.47 -14.73 1.70
CA ARG A 3 -23.03 -13.97 0.56
C ARG A 3 -22.62 -12.49 0.59
N PHE A 4 -21.90 -12.08 1.63
CA PHE A 4 -21.52 -10.71 1.96
C PHE A 4 -20.20 -10.73 2.74
N MET A 5 -19.32 -9.77 2.45
CA MET A 5 -18.02 -9.59 3.13
C MET A 5 -17.85 -8.14 3.58
N PHE A 6 -17.17 -7.94 4.70
CA PHE A 6 -16.63 -6.65 5.10
C PHE A 6 -15.12 -6.65 4.82
N ALA A 7 -14.67 -5.72 4.01
CA ALA A 7 -13.25 -5.51 3.73
C ALA A 7 -12.82 -4.15 4.26
N THR A 8 -11.59 -4.08 4.78
CA THR A 8 -10.93 -2.81 5.08
C THR A 8 -9.91 -2.49 3.99
N GLY A 9 -9.35 -1.28 4.03
CA GLY A 9 -8.27 -0.92 3.12
C GLY A 9 -7.17 -0.17 3.84
N ILE A 10 -5.95 -0.36 3.33
CA ILE A 10 -4.83 0.52 3.64
C ILE A 10 -4.80 1.58 2.55
N GLU A 11 -4.82 2.83 2.98
CA GLU A 11 -4.72 3.96 2.07
C GLU A 11 -3.32 3.96 1.44
N ASN A 12 -3.29 3.96 0.11
CA ASN A 12 -2.08 3.70 -0.68
C ASN A 12 -1.99 4.55 -1.94
N SER A 13 -2.72 5.67 -2.01
CA SER A 13 -2.56 6.58 -3.14
C SER A 13 -1.18 7.27 -3.12
N TYR A 14 -0.73 7.68 -4.30
CA TYR A 14 0.56 8.35 -4.48
C TYR A 14 0.54 9.42 -5.57
N PRO A 15 -0.43 10.37 -5.54
CA PRO A 15 -0.50 11.42 -6.55
C PRO A 15 0.75 12.30 -6.50
N THR A 16 1.12 12.82 -7.65
CA THR A 16 2.14 13.87 -7.76
C THR A 16 1.43 15.21 -7.88
N ILE A 17 1.69 16.12 -6.96
CA ILE A 17 1.02 17.43 -6.87
C ILE A 17 2.04 18.56 -6.90
N GLU A 18 1.59 19.75 -7.26
CA GLU A 18 2.35 20.99 -7.03
C GLU A 18 2.03 21.53 -5.64
N TRP A 19 3.07 21.76 -4.84
CA TRP A 19 2.97 22.29 -3.48
C TRP A 19 4.10 23.30 -3.22
N ASN A 20 3.75 24.55 -2.91
CA ASN A 20 4.70 25.63 -2.65
C ASN A 20 5.79 25.78 -3.74
N GLY A 21 5.38 25.67 -5.01
CA GLY A 21 6.28 25.77 -6.17
C GLY A 21 7.19 24.56 -6.38
N LYS A 22 6.89 23.42 -5.74
CA LYS A 22 7.61 22.16 -5.91
C LYS A 22 6.66 21.03 -6.28
N THR A 23 7.09 20.18 -7.21
CA THR A 23 6.45 18.90 -7.51
C THR A 23 6.75 17.89 -6.40
N VAL A 24 5.72 17.39 -5.72
CA VAL A 24 5.84 16.47 -4.59
C VAL A 24 4.94 15.25 -4.79
N ARG A 25 5.47 14.05 -4.55
CA ARG A 25 4.68 12.81 -4.48
C ARG A 25 4.09 12.64 -3.08
N GLN A 26 2.78 12.44 -3.01
CA GLN A 26 2.06 12.16 -1.77
C GLN A 26 1.94 10.65 -1.57
N ASP A 27 3.04 9.97 -1.28
CA ASP A 27 3.03 8.53 -1.02
C ASP A 27 2.39 8.20 0.34
N GLU A 28 1.18 7.65 0.32
CA GLU A 28 0.42 7.36 1.54
C GLU A 28 0.92 6.13 2.30
N LEU A 29 1.54 5.16 1.62
CA LEU A 29 2.20 4.05 2.31
C LEU A 29 3.40 4.55 3.12
N ALA A 30 4.17 5.50 2.58
CA ALA A 30 5.26 6.14 3.32
C ALA A 30 4.74 6.99 4.49
N LYS A 31 3.69 7.79 4.27
CA LYS A 31 3.12 8.65 5.33
C LYS A 31 2.52 7.87 6.48
N THR A 32 1.90 6.74 6.19
CA THR A 32 1.32 5.82 7.20
C THR A 32 2.36 4.88 7.80
N LYS A 33 3.59 4.88 7.27
CA LYS A 33 4.70 3.99 7.66
C LYS A 33 4.43 2.51 7.37
N HIS A 34 3.60 2.23 6.39
CA HIS A 34 3.25 0.85 6.02
C HIS A 34 4.46 0.08 5.51
N TYR A 35 5.38 0.73 4.76
CA TYR A 35 6.59 0.04 4.28
C TYR A 35 7.43 -0.53 5.41
N GLU A 36 7.56 0.20 6.52
CA GLU A 36 8.34 -0.20 7.67
C GLU A 36 7.56 -1.11 8.64
N ARG A 37 6.23 -1.00 8.65
CA ARG A 37 5.37 -1.60 9.69
C ARG A 37 4.29 -2.55 9.18
N TRP A 38 4.32 -2.96 7.92
CA TRP A 38 3.30 -3.83 7.34
C TRP A 38 3.01 -5.10 8.17
N ARG A 39 4.03 -5.68 8.82
CA ARG A 39 3.88 -6.83 9.73
C ARG A 39 3.02 -6.52 10.95
N ASP A 40 3.20 -5.34 11.54
CA ASP A 40 2.37 -4.85 12.63
C ASP A 40 0.94 -4.58 12.14
N ASP A 41 0.80 -3.97 10.97
CA ASP A 41 -0.50 -3.68 10.38
C ASP A 41 -1.29 -4.99 10.18
N PHE A 42 -0.66 -6.02 9.62
CA PHE A 42 -1.27 -7.33 9.43
C PHE A 42 -1.60 -8.04 10.73
N ARG A 43 -0.72 -7.97 11.73
CA ARG A 43 -1.00 -8.49 13.08
C ARG A 43 -2.24 -7.81 13.68
N ILE A 44 -2.35 -6.49 13.58
CA ILE A 44 -3.50 -5.74 14.09
C ILE A 44 -4.79 -6.12 13.35
N LEU A 45 -4.74 -6.30 12.03
CA LEU A 45 -5.90 -6.76 11.26
C LEU A 45 -6.40 -8.13 11.75
N GLN A 46 -5.48 -9.06 12.04
CA GLN A 46 -5.81 -10.36 12.61
C GLN A 46 -6.42 -10.23 14.02
N GLU A 47 -5.84 -9.40 14.89
CA GLU A 47 -6.35 -9.13 16.24
C GLU A 47 -7.77 -8.52 16.22
N LEU A 48 -8.08 -7.71 15.20
CA LEU A 48 -9.40 -7.11 14.98
C LEU A 48 -10.40 -8.06 14.29
N GLY A 49 -9.99 -9.27 13.89
CA GLY A 49 -10.84 -10.22 13.18
C GLY A 49 -11.18 -9.82 11.74
N ILE A 50 -10.31 -9.03 11.09
CA ILE A 50 -10.49 -8.62 9.70
C ILE A 50 -9.89 -9.67 8.77
N GLU A 51 -10.73 -10.27 7.94
CA GLU A 51 -10.34 -11.34 7.01
C GLU A 51 -10.04 -10.84 5.58
N TYR A 52 -10.51 -9.63 5.23
CA TYR A 52 -10.39 -9.09 3.88
C TYR A 52 -9.78 -7.70 3.91
N LEU A 53 -8.64 -7.55 3.23
CA LEU A 53 -7.90 -6.30 3.12
C LEU A 53 -7.72 -5.92 1.65
N ARG A 54 -7.95 -4.64 1.32
CA ARG A 54 -7.70 -4.08 0.00
C ARG A 54 -6.64 -2.99 0.06
N TYR A 55 -5.53 -3.22 -0.60
CA TYR A 55 -4.57 -2.21 -1.03
C TYR A 55 -3.79 -2.78 -2.22
N GLY A 56 -3.04 -1.94 -2.93
CA GLY A 56 -2.30 -2.35 -4.12
C GLY A 56 -0.80 -2.10 -3.99
N PRO A 57 0.01 -2.73 -4.86
CA PRO A 57 1.44 -2.48 -4.90
C PRO A 57 1.72 -1.00 -5.26
N PRO A 58 2.78 -0.40 -4.69
CA PRO A 58 3.22 0.95 -5.05
C PRO A 58 3.83 0.96 -6.46
N TYR A 59 2.99 1.00 -7.50
CA TYR A 59 3.43 0.86 -8.89
C TYR A 59 4.57 1.82 -9.28
N PHE A 60 4.57 3.04 -8.73
CA PHE A 60 5.63 4.02 -9.00
C PHE A 60 7.01 3.59 -8.48
N GLN A 61 7.07 2.71 -7.48
CA GLN A 61 8.31 2.08 -7.01
C GLN A 61 8.58 0.77 -7.76
N THR A 62 7.54 -0.01 -8.03
CA THR A 62 7.65 -1.28 -8.74
C THR A 62 8.14 -1.10 -10.17
N HIS A 63 7.57 -0.18 -10.94
CA HIS A 63 7.94 0.04 -12.33
C HIS A 63 9.08 1.04 -12.44
N ARG A 64 10.31 0.52 -12.47
CA ARG A 64 11.55 1.32 -12.57
C ARG A 64 11.81 1.85 -13.98
N GLY A 65 11.17 1.27 -14.99
CA GLY A 65 11.23 1.67 -16.40
C GLY A 65 10.79 0.53 -17.33
N PRO A 66 10.75 0.72 -18.66
CA PRO A 66 10.26 -0.28 -19.60
C PRO A 66 10.96 -1.64 -19.43
N GLY A 67 10.18 -2.69 -19.13
CA GLY A 67 10.70 -4.04 -18.90
C GLY A 67 11.53 -4.20 -17.61
N ARG A 68 11.59 -3.20 -16.74
CA ARG A 68 12.36 -3.20 -15.49
C ARG A 68 11.43 -3.01 -14.30
N TYR A 69 11.31 -4.07 -13.50
CA TYR A 69 10.42 -4.10 -12.35
C TYR A 69 11.16 -4.53 -11.08
N ASP A 70 10.78 -3.93 -9.96
CA ASP A 70 11.23 -4.25 -8.62
C ASP A 70 10.01 -4.69 -7.80
N TRP A 71 9.80 -6.00 -7.71
CA TRP A 71 8.66 -6.60 -7.00
C TRP A 71 8.96 -6.91 -5.54
N SER A 72 10.17 -6.63 -5.05
CA SER A 72 10.66 -7.06 -3.74
C SER A 72 9.68 -6.80 -2.58
N PHE A 73 9.15 -5.59 -2.47
CA PHE A 73 8.14 -5.25 -1.44
C PHE A 73 6.79 -5.93 -1.68
N THR A 74 6.37 -6.06 -2.95
CA THR A 74 5.08 -6.70 -3.28
C THR A 74 5.12 -8.19 -2.98
N ASP A 75 6.21 -8.87 -3.35
CA ASP A 75 6.41 -10.30 -3.09
C ASP A 75 6.49 -10.61 -1.58
N GLU A 76 6.91 -9.65 -0.75
CA GLU A 76 6.96 -9.82 0.71
C GLU A 76 5.60 -9.60 1.38
N THR A 77 4.68 -8.86 0.75
CA THR A 77 3.47 -8.34 1.41
C THR A 77 2.14 -8.85 0.84
N PHE A 78 2.14 -9.48 -0.34
CA PHE A 78 0.95 -10.07 -0.99
C PHE A 78 1.09 -11.58 -1.13
#